data_AF-A0A6A6EBH5-F1
#
_entry.id   AF-A0A6A6EBH5-F1
#
_cell.length_a   1.000
_cell.length_b   1.000
_cell.length_c   1.000
_cell.angle_alpha   90.00
_cell.angle_beta   90.00
_cell.angle_gamma   90.00
#
_symmetry.space_group_name_H-M   'P 1'
#
loop_
_entity.id
_entity.type
_entity.pdbx_description
1 polymer ?
#
loop_
_entity_poly.entity_id
_entity_poly.type
_entity_poly.pdbx_seq_one_letter_code
_entity_poly.pdbx_strand_id
1 'polypeptide(L)' 'LKPLKEATLRLKGRGASGRFGAIYKVILTFKAILKAYENLSEQYGSVDFNKADALEDHLVINVQAGWNKL' A
#
# COMPACT_ATOMS: atom_id res chain seq x y z
N LEU A 1 4.71 2.66 -3.13
CA LEU A 1 4.26 2.91 -1.72
C LEU A 1 5.01 4.03 -0.99
N LYS A 2 6.04 4.66 -1.58
CA LYS A 2 6.89 5.65 -0.90
C LYS A 2 6.10 6.88 -0.37
N PRO A 3 5.16 7.48 -1.12
CA PRO A 3 4.35 8.59 -0.62
C PRO A 3 3.46 8.20 0.56
N LEU A 4 2.93 6.96 0.55
CA LEU A 4 2.11 6.43 1.64
C LEU A 4 2.92 6.22 2.92
N LYS A 5 4.16 5.72 2.80
CA LYS A 5 5.11 5.58 3.92
C LYS A 5 5.52 6.95 4.47
N GLU A 6 5.84 7.91 3.62
CA GLU A 6 6.19 9.27 4.03
C GLU A 6 5.03 9.99 4.74
N ALA A 7 3.81 9.90 4.20
CA ALA A 7 2.62 10.44 4.84
C ALA A 7 2.39 9.80 6.22
N THR A 8 2.49 8.47 6.32
CA THR A 8 2.34 7.75 7.59
C THR A 8 3.38 8.19 8.64
N LEU A 9 4.64 8.43 8.23
CA LEU A 9 5.71 8.90 9.10
C LEU A 9 5.46 10.32 9.60
N ARG A 10 5.09 11.25 8.71
CA ARG A 10 4.80 12.66 9.07
C ARG A 10 3.66 12.79 10.07
N LEU A 11 2.73 11.84 10.07
CA LEU A 11 1.56 11.86 10.94
C LEU A 11 1.81 11.16 12.29
N LYS A 12 2.81 10.26 12.40
CA LYS A 12 3.08 9.40 13.57
C LYS A 12 3.25 10.13 14.92
N GLY A 13 3.59 11.43 14.90
CA GLY A 13 3.73 12.28 16.10
C GLY A 13 2.44 12.95 16.59
N ARG A 14 1.31 12.76 15.91
CA ARG A 14 0.01 13.32 16.31
C ARG A 14 -0.84 12.21 16.94
N GLY A 15 -0.80 12.12 18.26
CA GLY A 15 -1.48 11.06 19.03
C GLY A 15 -3.01 11.08 18.92
N ALA A 16 -3.65 10.02 19.43
CA ALA A 16 -5.10 9.81 19.37
C ALA A 16 -5.91 10.82 20.20
N SER A 17 -5.35 11.28 21.33
CA SER A 17 -5.96 12.23 22.25
C SER A 17 -5.41 13.64 21.98
N GLY A 18 -6.22 14.47 21.33
CA GLY A 18 -5.91 15.88 21.08
C GLY A 18 -6.63 16.44 19.85
N ARG A 19 -6.42 17.73 19.55
CA ARG A 19 -6.98 18.46 18.39
C ARG A 19 -6.72 17.78 17.03
N PHE A 20 -5.80 16.82 16.99
CA PHE A 20 -5.40 16.08 15.80
C PHE A 20 -5.87 14.61 15.78
N GLY A 21 -6.82 14.20 16.63
CA GLY A 21 -7.32 12.81 16.66
C GLY A 21 -7.88 12.30 15.32
N ALA A 22 -8.41 13.19 14.47
CA ALA A 22 -8.80 12.84 13.09
C ALA A 22 -7.59 12.45 12.22
N ILE A 23 -6.44 13.10 12.42
CA ILE A 23 -5.19 12.77 11.72
C ILE A 23 -4.64 11.43 12.18
N TYR A 24 -4.81 11.09 13.46
CA TYR A 24 -4.45 9.76 13.96
C TYR A 24 -5.23 8.63 13.26
N LYS A 25 -6.54 8.83 13.00
CA LYS A 25 -7.35 7.87 12.25
C LYS A 25 -6.87 7.69 10.80
N VAL A 26 -6.36 8.75 10.18
CA VAL A 26 -5.75 8.70 8.83
C VAL A 26 -4.51 7.81 8.85
N ILE A 27 -3.65 7.89 9.89
CA ILE A 27 -2.47 7.03 10.03
C ILE A 27 -2.86 5.55 10.06
N LEU A 28 -3.87 5.20 10.86
CA LEU A 28 -4.34 3.82 10.98
C LEU A 28 -4.86 3.30 9.64
N THR A 29 -5.60 4.13 8.92
CA THR A 29 -6.12 3.80 7.58
C THR A 29 -4.98 3.56 6.59
N PHE A 30 -3.97 4.45 6.59
CA PHE A 30 -2.82 4.32 5.69
C PHE A 30 -1.97 3.08 6.02
N LYS A 31 -1.78 2.75 7.31
CA LYS A 31 -1.11 1.52 7.73
C LYS A 31 -1.86 0.27 7.28
N ALA A 32 -3.19 0.26 7.38
CA ALA A 32 -4.02 -0.87 6.95
C ALA A 32 -3.90 -1.08 5.43
N ILE A 33 -3.98 0.00 4.65
CA ILE A 33 -3.80 -0.05 3.20
C ILE A 33 -2.39 -0.55 2.84
N LEU A 34 -1.36 -0.01 3.50
CA LEU A 34 0.03 -0.43 3.25
C LEU A 34 0.21 -1.94 3.46
N LYS A 35 -0.32 -2.46 4.58
CA LYS A 35 -0.24 -3.89 4.91
C LYS A 35 -1.02 -4.76 3.93
N ALA A 36 -2.17 -4.30 3.45
CA ALA A 36 -2.92 -5.02 2.41
C ALA A 36 -2.11 -5.13 1.11
N TYR A 37 -1.44 -4.06 0.70
CA TYR A 37 -0.56 -4.08 -0.49
C TYR A 37 0.67 -4.96 -0.30
N GLU A 38 1.31 -4.93 0.88
CA GLU A 38 2.45 -5.80 1.20
C GLU A 38 2.05 -7.28 1.14
N ASN A 39 0.91 -7.65 1.76
CA ASN A 39 0.38 -9.01 1.70
C ASN A 39 0.05 -9.47 0.27
N LEU A 40 -0.58 -8.61 -0.54
CA LEU A 40 -0.86 -8.91 -1.95
C LEU A 40 0.43 -9.13 -2.73
N SER A 41 1.43 -8.26 -2.52
CA SER A 41 2.73 -8.40 -3.19
C SER A 41 3.44 -9.70 -2.82
N GLU A 42 3.36 -10.16 -1.58
CA GLU A 42 3.92 -11.45 -1.15
C GLU A 42 3.14 -12.63 -1.74
N GLN A 43 1.81 -12.58 -1.68
CA GLN A 43 0.93 -13.64 -2.21
C GLN A 43 1.17 -13.91 -3.70
N TYR A 44 1.44 -12.85 -4.46
CA TYR A 44 1.69 -12.93 -5.90
C TYR A 44 3.18 -12.94 -6.26
N GLY A 45 4.09 -12.89 -5.28
CA GLY A 45 5.53 -12.78 -5.53
C GLY A 45 6.17 -14.00 -6.23
N SER A 46 5.51 -15.17 -6.17
CA SER A 46 5.96 -16.42 -6.81
C SER A 46 5.24 -16.73 -8.12
N VAL A 47 4.27 -15.92 -8.52
CA VAL A 47 3.52 -16.12 -9.76
C VAL A 47 4.30 -15.51 -10.92
N ASP A 48 4.64 -16.33 -11.91
CA ASP A 48 5.22 -15.85 -13.16
C ASP A 48 4.12 -15.38 -14.10
N PHE A 49 3.86 -14.07 -14.06
CA PHE A 49 2.86 -13.41 -14.91
C PHE A 49 3.31 -13.25 -16.36
N ASN A 50 4.56 -13.56 -16.70
CA ASN A 50 5.09 -13.50 -18.06
C ASN A 50 5.06 -14.86 -18.76
N LYS A 51 4.44 -15.88 -18.16
CA LYS A 51 4.26 -17.18 -18.80
C LYS A 51 3.42 -17.02 -20.07
N ALA A 52 3.81 -17.72 -21.13
CA ALA A 52 3.17 -17.62 -22.45
C ALA A 52 1.65 -17.87 -22.44
N ASP A 53 1.17 -18.66 -21.46
CA ASP A 53 -0.23 -19.04 -21.31
C ASP A 53 -0.92 -18.37 -20.10
N ALA A 54 -0.26 -17.41 -19.45
CA ALA A 54 -0.83 -16.70 -18.31
C ALA A 54 -1.96 -15.77 -18.78
N LEU A 55 -3.14 -15.87 -18.17
CA LEU A 55 -4.21 -14.90 -18.38
C LEU A 55 -3.70 -13.53 -17.94
N GLU A 56 -3.85 -12.50 -18.76
CA GLU A 56 -3.35 -11.15 -18.47
C GLU A 56 -3.92 -10.64 -17.13
N ASP A 57 -3.13 -10.73 -16.08
CA ASP A 57 -3.60 -10.37 -14.74
C ASP A 57 -3.46 -8.86 -14.53
N HIS A 58 -4.52 -8.16 -14.91
CA HIS A 58 -4.65 -6.73 -14.73
C HIS A 58 -4.45 -6.31 -13.26
N LEU A 59 -4.62 -7.20 -12.27
CA LEU A 59 -4.40 -6.86 -10.87
C LEU A 59 -2.92 -6.58 -10.60
N VAL A 60 -2.01 -7.45 -11.05
CA VAL A 60 -0.57 -7.28 -10.81
C VAL A 60 0.01 -6.14 -11.64
N ILE A 61 -0.41 -6.01 -12.91
CA ILE A 61 -0.02 -4.87 -13.75
C ILE A 61 -0.46 -3.56 -13.09
N ASN A 62 -1.68 -3.48 -12.56
CA ASN A 62 -2.17 -2.28 -11.89
C ASN A 62 -1.50 -2.03 -10.54
N VAL A 63 -1.15 -3.07 -9.78
CA VAL A 63 -0.38 -2.95 -8.53
C VAL A 63 1.04 -2.46 -8.81
N GLN A 64 1.75 -3.01 -9.80
CA GLN A 64 3.08 -2.55 -10.21
C GLN A 64 3.06 -1.17 -10.87
N ALA A 65 2.08 -0.87 -11.72
CA ALA A 65 1.90 0.46 -12.30
C ALA A 65 1.58 1.50 -11.22
N GLY A 66 0.71 1.15 -10.26
CA GLY A 66 0.44 1.94 -9.07
C GLY A 66 1.69 2.13 -8.20
N TRP A 67 2.54 1.12 -8.10
CA TRP A 67 3.83 1.22 -7.42
C TRP A 67 4.79 2.19 -8.10
N ASN A 68 4.93 2.13 -9.43
CA ASN A 68 5.86 2.96 -10.19
C ASN A 68 5.41 4.43 -10.32
N LYS A 69 4.11 4.70 -10.19
CA LYS A 69 3.55 6.07 -10.19
C LYS A 69 3.63 6.77 -8.82
N LEU A 70 4.08 6.07 -7.78
CA LEU A 70 4.19 6.55 -6.39
C LEU A 70 5.64 6.81 -5.97
#